data_AF-A0A4S8KWV0-F1
#
_entry.id   AF-A0A4S8KWV0-F1
#
_cell.length_a   1.000
_cell.length_b   1.000
_cell.length_c   1.000
_cell.angle_alpha   90.00
_cell.angle_beta   90.00
_cell.angle_gamma   90.00
#
_symmetry.space_group_name_H-M   'P 1'
#
loop_
_entity.id
_entity.type
_entity.pdbx_description
1 polymer ?
#
loop_
_entity_poly.entity_id
_entity_poly.type
_entity_poly.pdbx_seq_one_letter_code
_entity_poly.pdbx_strand_id
1 'polypeptide(L)'
;MPTPSTASDISPVLQDGPWLLRTNIVTVLKGHTTVLASLSLQSKPIRNLFDNAIKIGKLEMITGSQYCTVSSDSLKSIADATLNSACEFLGFTQTNAIRDHLQDGDYNTYARVLMSYVAHRIGLERKEMKNTQAATVLTSFGFGNTTEHHKEAQHLLLNYTYHYATLPSGKHDNSKPFEHPVMSQYMGAMFFGNTIYSKLLALNKQVFVSSIPEKPDELELPPGLVASSVASIHAILQDYSRSCNEHFPSKELAGVWKTALAILNNIRKVKRLRYHVLMHKLYIDASIHELRKLATLHHGAVTRKKQKITTDTWPEILSWDDKMSIMQECYDAASNTSIRRNECSFCGGLQAAHEMSIIPCSELDISLLKAAVQELPEKTSQPAIQCFRPETIENDQYCLCSYCKHEIRYANGMWTGNLPEELRGLTFLEEQCIARARATKCMFELELGPTDPSPLARLHPGNEMGWDFCLKDITVAVSPSKSVQKRRDVFLDDDDNEDHVRRARNRYP
;
A
#
# COMPACT_ATOMS: atom_id res chain seq x y z
N MET A 1 15.55 -4.36 58.29
CA MET A 1 16.45 -3.20 58.11
C MET A 1 16.91 -3.18 56.66
N PRO A 2 16.67 -2.10 55.90
CA PRO A 2 17.17 -2.00 54.53
C PRO A 2 18.68 -1.70 54.57
N THR A 3 19.46 -2.53 53.89
CA THR A 3 20.91 -2.35 53.72
C THR A 3 21.20 -1.05 52.94
N PRO A 4 22.27 -0.31 53.29
CA PRO A 4 22.61 0.92 52.58
C PRO A 4 23.00 0.58 51.14
N SER A 5 22.29 1.19 50.18
CA SER A 5 22.60 1.13 48.76
C SER A 5 24.00 1.68 48.53
N THR A 6 24.89 0.82 48.05
CA THR A 6 26.29 1.14 47.73
C THR A 6 26.32 2.28 46.72
N ALA A 7 27.04 3.36 47.04
CA ALA A 7 27.28 4.48 46.14
C ALA A 7 27.88 3.93 44.84
N SER A 8 27.15 4.06 43.74
CA SER A 8 27.59 3.60 42.43
C SER A 8 28.75 4.49 42.01
N ASP A 9 29.94 3.91 41.83
CA ASP A 9 31.13 4.63 41.37
C ASP A 9 30.85 5.27 40.01
N ILE A 10 30.66 6.59 40.01
CA ILE A 10 30.62 7.41 38.80
C ILE A 10 32.08 7.73 38.47
N SER A 11 32.81 6.76 37.92
CA SER A 11 34.17 7.00 37.46
C SER A 11 34.10 7.73 36.11
N PRO A 12 34.60 8.99 36.00
CA PRO A 12 34.85 9.57 34.70
C PRO A 12 35.91 8.70 34.01
N VAL A 13 35.57 8.14 32.85
CA VAL A 13 36.53 7.43 32.02
C VAL A 13 37.60 8.45 31.61
N LEU A 14 38.77 8.40 32.23
CA LEU A 14 39.95 9.15 31.82
C LEU A 14 40.34 8.65 30.43
N GLN A 15 39.89 9.37 29.39
CA GLN A 15 40.27 9.08 28.01
C GLN A 15 41.58 9.80 27.69
N ASP A 16 42.67 9.04 27.60
CA ASP A 16 43.99 9.47 27.11
C ASP A 16 44.03 9.67 25.58
N GLY A 17 42.87 9.97 24.97
CA GLY A 17 42.67 10.05 23.53
C GLY A 17 42.51 11.48 23.01
N PRO A 18 42.65 11.69 21.69
CA PRO A 18 42.54 13.00 21.05
C PRO A 18 41.09 13.54 20.96
N TRP A 19 40.12 12.90 21.63
CA TRP A 19 38.69 13.21 21.56
C TRP A 19 38.36 14.60 22.14
N LEU A 20 37.49 15.34 21.46
CA LEU A 20 37.07 16.66 21.94
C LEU A 20 36.25 16.50 23.23
N LEU A 21 36.48 17.33 24.25
CA LEU A 21 35.75 17.25 25.54
C LEU A 21 34.22 17.17 25.43
N ARG A 22 33.65 17.79 24.39
CA ARG A 22 32.20 17.77 24.13
C ARG A 22 31.65 16.40 23.68
N THR A 23 32.51 15.46 23.28
CA THR A 23 32.12 14.10 22.89
C THR A 23 31.96 13.17 24.07
N ASN A 24 32.43 13.57 25.26
CA ASN A 24 32.40 12.72 26.45
C ASN A 24 30.96 12.42 26.85
N ILE A 25 30.69 11.13 27.07
CA ILE A 25 29.41 10.63 27.56
C ILE A 25 29.60 10.09 28.97
N VAL A 26 28.59 10.27 29.82
CA VAL A 26 28.60 9.69 31.16
C VAL A 26 27.95 8.31 31.08
N THR A 27 28.68 7.27 31.47
CA THR A 27 28.18 5.89 31.51
C THR A 27 28.19 5.34 32.93
N VAL A 28 27.38 4.31 33.18
CA VAL A 28 27.37 3.57 34.45
C VAL A 28 27.54 2.09 34.15
N LEU A 29 28.34 1.40 34.95
CA LEU A 29 28.48 -0.05 34.87
C LEU A 29 27.29 -0.71 35.59
N LYS A 30 26.50 -1.51 34.86
CA LYS A 30 25.43 -2.36 35.40
C LYS A 30 25.81 -3.82 35.17
N GLY A 31 26.30 -4.47 36.22
CA GLY A 31 26.88 -5.81 36.12
C GLY A 31 28.11 -5.81 35.20
N HIS A 32 28.09 -6.60 34.13
CA HIS A 32 29.15 -6.64 33.12
C HIS A 32 28.89 -5.73 31.91
N THR A 33 27.84 -4.90 31.97
CA THR A 33 27.42 -4.07 30.82
C THR A 33 27.53 -2.59 31.14
N THR A 34 28.18 -1.85 30.26
CA THR A 34 28.19 -0.38 30.29
C THR A 34 26.90 0.14 29.69
N VAL A 35 26.20 1.01 30.42
CA VAL A 35 24.98 1.67 29.95
C VAL A 35 25.10 3.18 30.08
N LEU A 36 24.27 3.90 29.32
CA LEU A 36 24.21 5.35 29.43
C LEU A 36 23.71 5.75 30.82
N ALA A 37 24.36 6.73 31.45
CA ALA A 37 23.85 7.36 32.67
C ALA A 37 22.56 8.16 32.37
N SER A 38 21.93 8.70 33.41
CA SER A 38 20.76 9.59 33.24
C SER A 38 21.06 10.71 32.24
N LEU A 39 20.09 11.03 31.37
CA LEU A 39 20.23 12.13 30.39
C LEU A 39 20.54 13.47 31.08
N SER A 40 20.08 13.68 32.31
CA SER A 40 20.36 14.91 33.07
C SER A 40 21.86 15.11 33.37
N LEU A 41 22.63 14.02 33.41
CA LEU A 41 24.08 14.04 33.64
C LEU A 41 24.88 14.22 32.35
N GLN A 42 24.26 14.06 31.18
CA GLN A 42 24.93 14.23 29.89
C GLN A 42 25.14 15.70 29.58
N SER A 43 26.16 16.02 28.78
CA SER A 43 26.38 17.37 28.29
C SER A 43 25.23 17.84 27.37
N LYS A 44 25.02 19.17 27.26
CA LYS A 44 24.00 19.73 26.35
C LYS A 44 24.19 19.27 24.89
N PRO A 45 25.41 19.23 24.32
CA PRO A 45 25.63 18.66 22.98
C PRO A 45 25.14 17.22 22.82
N ILE A 46 25.43 16.34 23.79
CA ILE A 46 25.00 14.93 23.76
C ILE A 46 23.48 14.80 23.87
N ARG A 47 22.84 15.60 24.73
CA ARG A 47 21.37 15.63 24.80
C ARG A 47 20.75 16.07 23.46
N ASN A 48 21.28 17.14 22.86
CA ASN A 48 20.83 17.62 21.56
C ASN A 48 21.02 16.55 20.46
N LEU A 49 22.12 15.79 20.49
CA LEU A 49 22.35 14.67 19.58
C LEU A 49 21.25 13.63 19.72
N PHE A 50 20.95 13.18 20.94
CA PHE A 50 19.90 12.20 21.17
C PHE A 50 18.52 12.71 20.73
N ASP A 51 18.17 13.95 21.07
CA ASP A 51 16.88 14.52 20.70
C ASP A 51 16.71 14.58 19.17
N ASN A 52 17.76 14.93 18.43
CA ASN A 52 17.74 14.92 16.96
C ASN A 52 17.73 13.50 16.39
N ALA A 53 18.61 12.61 16.86
CA ALA A 53 18.68 11.23 16.38
C ALA A 53 17.38 10.45 16.63
N ILE A 54 16.71 10.70 17.76
CA ILE A 54 15.39 10.11 18.06
C ILE A 54 14.31 10.69 17.15
N LYS A 55 14.29 12.00 16.88
CA LYS A 55 13.33 12.61 15.94
C LYS A 55 13.50 12.06 14.53
N ILE A 56 14.73 12.02 14.02
CA ILE A 56 15.07 11.46 12.70
C ILE A 56 14.70 9.96 12.68
N GLY A 57 15.07 9.21 13.72
CA GLY A 57 14.79 7.78 13.79
C GLY A 57 13.31 7.43 13.87
N LYS A 58 12.49 8.24 14.55
CA LYS A 58 11.02 8.09 14.52
C LYS A 58 10.45 8.35 13.12
N LEU A 59 11.00 9.33 12.39
CA LEU A 59 10.57 9.63 11.02
C LEU A 59 11.00 8.52 10.06
N GLU A 60 12.24 8.06 10.16
CA GLU A 60 12.80 6.96 9.35
C GLU A 60 12.07 5.64 9.65
N MET A 61 11.68 5.39 10.91
CA MET A 61 10.87 4.24 11.30
C MET A 61 9.49 4.23 10.61
N ILE A 62 8.99 5.34 10.09
CA ILE A 62 7.69 5.36 9.40
C ILE A 62 7.89 5.50 7.91
N THR A 63 8.79 6.35 7.47
CA THR A 63 8.91 6.72 6.07
C THR A 63 9.96 5.90 5.34
N GLY A 64 10.96 5.41 6.05
CA GLY A 64 12.09 4.65 5.54
C GLY A 64 11.71 3.26 5.05
N SER A 65 12.32 2.86 3.94
CA SER A 65 12.19 1.51 3.38
C SER A 65 13.47 0.68 3.49
N GLN A 66 14.56 1.26 4.03
CA GLN A 66 15.85 0.58 4.12
C GLN A 66 15.88 -0.41 5.28
N TYR A 67 15.33 -0.02 6.44
CA TYR A 67 15.38 -0.82 7.66
C TYR A 67 13.98 -1.27 8.08
N CYS A 68 13.84 -2.55 8.42
CA CYS A 68 12.55 -3.11 8.83
C CYS A 68 12.12 -2.56 10.19
N THR A 69 11.06 -1.79 10.23
CA THR A 69 10.69 -0.99 11.40
C THR A 69 10.15 -1.87 12.54
N VAL A 70 9.64 -3.06 12.19
CA VAL A 70 9.07 -4.06 13.08
C VAL A 70 10.04 -5.20 13.44
N SER A 71 11.32 -5.13 13.05
CA SER A 71 12.35 -6.05 13.57
C SER A 71 13.06 -5.43 14.77
N SER A 72 13.43 -6.23 15.77
CA SER A 72 14.27 -5.77 16.88
C SER A 72 15.69 -5.44 16.42
N ASP A 73 16.19 -6.19 15.45
CA ASP A 73 17.61 -6.18 15.08
C ASP A 73 17.96 -4.97 14.22
N SER A 74 17.01 -4.55 13.39
CA SER A 74 17.08 -3.34 12.57
C SER A 74 17.00 -2.05 13.36
N LEU A 75 16.47 -2.04 14.60
CA LEU A 75 16.41 -0.80 15.40
C LEU A 75 17.81 -0.27 15.70
N LYS A 76 18.80 -1.16 15.85
CA LYS A 76 20.20 -0.77 16.01
C LYS A 76 20.74 -0.13 14.74
N SER A 77 20.42 -0.68 13.56
CA SER A 77 20.81 -0.08 12.27
C SER A 77 20.13 1.27 12.04
N ILE A 78 18.85 1.42 12.40
CA ILE A 78 18.16 2.72 12.35
C ILE A 78 18.86 3.70 13.30
N ALA A 79 19.15 3.28 14.53
CA ALA A 79 19.80 4.13 15.52
C ALA A 79 21.21 4.58 15.08
N ASP A 80 22.00 3.69 14.48
CA ASP A 80 23.30 4.01 13.91
C ASP A 80 23.18 5.04 12.78
N ALA A 81 22.33 4.78 11.79
CA ALA A 81 22.09 5.69 10.68
C ALA A 81 21.62 7.07 11.17
N THR A 82 20.70 7.13 12.14
CA THR A 82 20.13 8.40 12.60
C THR A 82 21.07 9.16 13.53
N LEU A 83 21.95 8.47 14.27
CA LEU A 83 23.04 9.10 15.01
C LEU A 83 24.04 9.76 14.05
N ASN A 84 24.40 9.08 12.96
CA ASN A 84 25.26 9.64 11.92
C ASN A 84 24.62 10.89 11.27
N SER A 85 23.36 10.82 10.86
CA SER A 85 22.63 11.98 10.30
C SER A 85 22.50 13.13 11.31
N ALA A 86 22.27 12.82 12.59
CA ALA A 86 22.20 13.84 13.64
C ALA A 86 23.56 14.50 13.90
N CYS A 87 24.66 13.75 13.79
CA CYS A 87 26.01 14.32 13.85
C CYS A 87 26.27 15.27 12.69
N GLU A 88 25.87 14.90 11.47
CA GLU A 88 25.97 15.78 10.29
C GLU A 88 25.17 17.07 10.48
N PHE A 89 23.91 16.95 10.89
CA PHE A 89 23.03 18.10 11.13
C PHE A 89 23.56 19.06 12.21
N LEU A 90 24.18 18.53 13.27
CA LEU A 90 24.73 19.32 14.38
C LEU A 90 26.18 19.78 14.15
N GLY A 91 26.80 19.46 13.01
CA GLY A 91 28.20 19.81 12.71
C GLY A 91 29.23 19.03 13.53
N PHE A 92 28.91 17.82 13.99
CA PHE A 92 29.82 16.92 14.72
C PHE A 92 30.61 15.99 13.80
N THR A 93 31.06 16.52 12.65
CA THR A 93 31.74 15.76 11.58
C THR A 93 33.25 15.95 11.53
N GLN A 94 33.80 16.90 12.30
CA GLN A 94 35.25 17.12 12.39
C GLN A 94 35.98 15.94 13.04
N THR A 95 37.27 15.80 12.75
CA THR A 95 38.14 14.79 13.39
C THR A 95 38.05 14.88 14.91
N ASN A 96 38.04 13.72 15.56
CA ASN A 96 37.88 13.55 16.99
C ASN A 96 36.52 14.05 17.57
N ALA A 97 35.52 14.29 16.73
CA ALA A 97 34.15 14.59 17.17
C ALA A 97 33.32 13.33 17.39
N ILE A 98 32.02 13.51 17.66
CA ILE A 98 31.13 12.40 18.02
C ILE A 98 30.98 11.39 16.88
N ARG A 99 30.91 11.85 15.61
CA ARG A 99 30.84 10.94 14.47
C ARG A 99 32.06 10.03 14.39
N ASP A 100 33.24 10.62 14.51
CA ASP A 100 34.52 9.90 14.50
C ASP A 100 34.57 8.86 15.63
N HIS A 101 34.13 9.25 16.84
CA HIS A 101 34.03 8.35 17.99
C HIS A 101 33.00 7.22 17.79
N LEU A 102 31.90 7.48 17.07
CA LEU A 102 30.92 6.44 16.71
C LEU A 102 31.52 5.40 15.76
N GLN A 103 32.44 5.81 14.87
CA GLN A 103 33.04 4.96 13.84
C GLN A 103 34.29 4.23 14.34
N ASP A 104 35.21 4.97 14.97
CA ASP A 104 36.57 4.51 15.28
C ASP A 104 36.87 4.42 16.78
N GLY A 105 35.92 4.81 17.63
CA GLY A 105 36.07 4.75 19.08
C GLY A 105 35.74 3.38 19.69
N ASP A 106 35.75 3.32 21.02
CA ASP A 106 35.44 2.07 21.73
C ASP A 106 33.97 1.67 21.54
N TYR A 107 33.76 0.58 20.79
CA TYR A 107 32.42 0.12 20.47
C TYR A 107 31.59 -0.21 21.72
N ASN A 108 32.18 -0.85 22.74
CA ASN A 108 31.45 -1.40 23.87
C ASN A 108 30.99 -0.36 24.90
N THR A 109 31.77 0.71 25.05
CA THR A 109 31.57 1.78 26.02
C THR A 109 31.02 3.06 25.41
N TYR A 110 31.17 3.25 24.08
CA TYR A 110 30.68 4.43 23.38
C TYR A 110 29.57 4.10 22.37
N ALA A 111 29.92 3.56 21.20
CA ALA A 111 28.99 3.44 20.08
C ALA A 111 27.77 2.58 20.42
N ARG A 112 27.99 1.37 20.97
CA ARG A 112 26.92 0.46 21.41
C ARG A 112 26.00 1.12 22.44
N VAL A 113 26.55 1.95 23.34
CA VAL A 113 25.76 2.62 24.39
C VAL A 113 24.82 3.66 23.78
N LEU A 114 25.34 4.50 22.87
CA LEU A 114 24.55 5.50 22.16
C LEU A 114 23.47 4.85 21.28
N MET A 115 23.86 3.86 20.47
CA MET A 115 22.96 3.10 19.61
C MET A 115 21.86 2.41 20.41
N SER A 116 22.21 1.74 21.51
CA SER A 116 21.23 1.04 22.36
C SER A 116 20.24 2.00 22.99
N TYR A 117 20.69 3.18 23.42
CA TYR A 117 19.81 4.20 23.95
C TYR A 117 18.81 4.69 22.90
N VAL A 118 19.29 5.11 21.72
CA VAL A 118 18.43 5.60 20.63
C VAL A 118 17.48 4.52 20.14
N ALA A 119 17.97 3.30 19.90
CA ALA A 119 17.17 2.15 19.49
C ALA A 119 16.05 1.85 20.50
N HIS A 120 16.36 1.88 21.80
CA HIS A 120 15.37 1.68 22.85
C HIS A 120 14.29 2.78 22.82
N ARG A 121 14.68 4.06 22.70
CA ARG A 121 13.74 5.19 22.66
C ARG A 121 12.83 5.17 21.43
N ILE A 122 13.36 4.77 20.26
CA ILE A 122 12.56 4.56 19.05
C ILE A 122 11.61 3.38 19.25
N GLY A 123 12.11 2.26 19.78
CA GLY A 123 11.33 1.05 20.04
C GLY A 123 10.17 1.23 21.02
N LEU A 124 10.28 2.14 21.99
CA LEU A 124 9.20 2.45 22.92
C LEU A 124 7.95 3.05 22.26
N GLU A 125 8.12 3.83 21.19
CA GLU A 125 6.99 4.44 20.46
C GLU A 125 6.35 3.47 19.48
N ARG A 126 7.17 2.56 18.93
CA ARG A 126 6.74 1.58 17.94
C ARG A 126 5.52 0.76 18.41
N LYS A 127 5.44 0.44 19.70
CA LYS A 127 4.31 -0.30 20.29
C LYS A 127 2.95 0.39 20.10
N GLU A 128 2.95 1.72 19.98
CA GLU A 128 1.73 2.51 19.81
C GLU A 128 1.05 2.24 18.46
N MET A 129 1.81 1.79 17.45
CA MET A 129 1.25 1.46 16.13
C MET A 129 0.24 0.29 16.20
N LYS A 130 0.40 -0.64 17.14
CA LYS A 130 -0.58 -1.72 17.37
C LYS A 130 -1.69 -1.26 18.31
N ASN A 131 -1.32 -0.68 19.45
CA ASN A 131 -2.23 -0.52 20.58
C ASN A 131 -3.30 0.55 20.36
N THR A 132 -2.96 1.64 19.67
CA THR A 132 -3.86 2.81 19.60
C THR A 132 -4.98 2.65 18.57
N GLN A 133 -4.82 1.77 17.57
CA GLN A 133 -5.73 1.66 16.43
C GLN A 133 -6.37 0.28 16.27
N ALA A 134 -6.31 -0.57 17.30
CA ALA A 134 -6.97 -1.88 17.28
C ALA A 134 -8.47 -1.75 16.98
N ALA A 135 -9.17 -0.85 17.66
CA ALA A 135 -10.59 -0.59 17.43
C ALA A 135 -10.90 -0.13 16.00
N THR A 136 -10.05 0.74 15.43
CA THR A 136 -10.18 1.22 14.05
C THR A 136 -10.13 0.04 13.08
N VAL A 137 -9.12 -0.83 13.20
CA VAL A 137 -8.97 -2.01 12.33
C VAL A 137 -10.15 -2.96 12.47
N LEU A 138 -10.55 -3.32 13.70
CA LEU A 138 -11.66 -4.25 13.91
C LEU A 138 -12.98 -3.69 13.38
N THR A 139 -13.22 -2.38 13.55
CA THR A 139 -14.41 -1.71 13.00
C THR A 139 -14.38 -1.70 11.47
N SER A 140 -13.22 -1.51 10.83
CA SER A 140 -13.09 -1.56 9.37
C SER A 140 -13.51 -2.91 8.78
N PHE A 141 -13.34 -4.00 9.54
CA PHE A 141 -13.77 -5.35 9.16
C PHE A 141 -15.17 -5.72 9.68
N GLY A 142 -15.81 -4.87 10.48
CA GLY A 142 -17.09 -5.19 11.12
C GLY A 142 -16.98 -6.27 12.21
N PHE A 143 -15.79 -6.50 12.77
CA PHE A 143 -15.55 -7.55 13.75
C PHE A 143 -16.09 -7.16 15.14
N GLY A 144 -17.03 -7.98 15.62
CA GLY A 144 -17.57 -7.95 16.98
C GLY A 144 -16.80 -8.84 17.95
N ASN A 145 -17.48 -9.43 18.94
CA ASN A 145 -16.88 -10.41 19.87
C ASN A 145 -17.55 -11.79 19.68
N THR A 146 -17.47 -12.34 18.47
CA THR A 146 -18.10 -13.62 18.10
C THR A 146 -17.07 -14.60 17.57
N THR A 147 -17.31 -15.89 17.76
CA THR A 147 -16.36 -16.95 17.33
C THR A 147 -16.18 -16.95 15.80
N GLU A 148 -17.22 -16.56 15.07
CA GLU A 148 -17.23 -16.41 13.61
C GLU A 148 -16.24 -15.33 13.16
N HIS A 149 -16.27 -14.15 13.79
CA HIS A 149 -15.34 -13.06 13.46
C HIS A 149 -13.88 -13.41 13.81
N HIS A 150 -13.64 -14.14 14.91
CA HIS A 150 -12.29 -14.63 15.22
C HIS A 150 -11.75 -15.59 14.15
N LYS A 151 -12.60 -16.51 13.66
CA LYS A 151 -12.25 -17.42 12.55
C LYS A 151 -12.03 -16.68 11.23
N GLU A 152 -12.83 -15.65 10.95
CA GLU A 152 -12.68 -14.82 9.77
C GLU A 152 -11.35 -14.03 9.81
N ALA A 153 -11.02 -13.41 10.95
CA ALA A 153 -9.72 -12.76 11.15
C ALA A 153 -8.56 -13.76 10.95
N GLN A 154 -8.69 -14.98 11.46
CA GLN A 154 -7.70 -16.03 11.24
C GLN A 154 -7.57 -16.40 9.74
N HIS A 155 -8.70 -16.50 9.03
CA HIS A 155 -8.71 -16.78 7.59
C HIS A 155 -8.03 -15.66 6.78
N LEU A 156 -8.26 -14.39 7.14
CA LEU A 156 -7.57 -13.25 6.52
C LEU A 156 -6.05 -13.31 6.72
N LEU A 157 -5.59 -13.73 7.91
CA LEU A 157 -4.16 -13.87 8.22
C LEU A 157 -3.50 -15.00 7.43
N LEU A 158 -4.13 -16.19 7.42
CA LEU A 158 -3.60 -17.36 6.73
C LEU A 158 -3.45 -17.14 5.22
N ASN A 159 -4.37 -16.39 4.61
CA ASN A 159 -4.34 -16.07 3.19
C ASN A 159 -3.64 -14.76 2.85
N TYR A 160 -3.21 -13.98 3.85
CA TYR A 160 -2.63 -12.64 3.68
C TYR A 160 -3.52 -11.68 2.86
N THR A 161 -4.85 -11.78 2.94
CA THR A 161 -5.78 -11.03 2.07
C THR A 161 -6.32 -9.73 2.66
N TYR A 162 -6.06 -9.45 3.94
CA TYR A 162 -6.63 -8.30 4.69
C TYR A 162 -6.31 -6.90 4.14
N HIS A 163 -5.36 -6.79 3.22
CA HIS A 163 -4.96 -5.53 2.60
C HIS A 163 -5.39 -5.43 1.13
N TYR A 164 -6.02 -6.45 0.56
CA TYR A 164 -6.49 -6.46 -0.83
C TYR A 164 -7.93 -5.91 -0.94
N ALA A 165 -8.25 -5.27 -2.06
CA ALA A 165 -9.61 -4.81 -2.31
C ALA A 165 -10.64 -5.96 -2.19
N THR A 166 -11.86 -5.62 -1.83
CA THR A 166 -12.98 -6.56 -1.76
C THR A 166 -13.91 -6.33 -2.94
N LEU A 167 -14.23 -7.39 -3.67
CA LEU A 167 -15.22 -7.38 -4.75
C LEU A 167 -16.64 -7.26 -4.16
N PRO A 168 -17.64 -6.83 -4.93
CA PRO A 168 -19.04 -6.80 -4.48
C PRO A 168 -19.56 -8.16 -3.97
N SER A 169 -18.94 -9.27 -4.42
CA SER A 169 -19.25 -10.62 -3.96
C SER A 169 -18.68 -10.96 -2.56
N GLY A 170 -17.94 -10.05 -1.93
CA GLY A 170 -17.21 -10.30 -0.68
C GLY A 170 -15.87 -11.04 -0.84
N LYS A 171 -15.49 -11.43 -2.06
CA LYS A 171 -14.19 -12.08 -2.33
C LYS A 171 -13.09 -11.04 -2.48
N HIS A 172 -11.86 -11.39 -2.11
CA HIS A 172 -10.71 -10.50 -2.28
C HIS A 172 -10.22 -10.47 -3.72
N ASP A 173 -9.93 -9.28 -4.22
CA ASP A 173 -9.29 -9.04 -5.51
C ASP A 173 -7.76 -9.04 -5.33
N ASN A 174 -7.14 -10.20 -5.52
CA ASN A 174 -5.69 -10.38 -5.44
C ASN A 174 -4.92 -9.52 -6.47
N SER A 175 -5.60 -8.94 -7.46
CA SER A 175 -4.96 -8.04 -8.40
C SER A 175 -4.74 -6.64 -7.82
N LYS A 176 -5.43 -6.26 -6.73
CA LYS A 176 -5.46 -4.91 -6.12
C LYS A 176 -4.97 -4.90 -4.65
N PRO A 177 -3.66 -5.08 -4.42
CA PRO A 177 -3.09 -4.99 -3.09
C PRO A 177 -3.16 -3.55 -2.56
N PHE A 178 -3.25 -3.44 -1.23
CA PHE A 178 -3.34 -2.19 -0.46
C PHE A 178 -4.60 -1.35 -0.69
N GLU A 179 -5.59 -1.86 -1.43
CA GLU A 179 -6.84 -1.14 -1.74
C GLU A 179 -8.01 -1.52 -0.80
N HIS A 180 -7.76 -2.30 0.25
CA HIS A 180 -8.78 -2.54 1.29
C HIS A 180 -9.04 -1.24 2.11
N PRO A 181 -10.29 -0.86 2.43
CA PRO A 181 -10.60 0.35 3.19
C PRO A 181 -9.90 0.47 4.55
N VAL A 182 -9.57 -0.66 5.18
CA VAL A 182 -8.81 -0.68 6.44
C VAL A 182 -7.47 0.06 6.32
N MET A 183 -6.86 0.06 5.15
CA MET A 183 -5.54 0.68 4.92
C MET A 183 -5.61 2.18 5.14
N SER A 184 -6.51 2.87 4.44
CA SER A 184 -6.67 4.32 4.57
C SER A 184 -7.26 4.71 5.92
N GLN A 185 -8.19 3.93 6.48
CA GLN A 185 -8.75 4.19 7.81
C GLN A 185 -7.70 4.09 8.93
N TYR A 186 -6.90 3.02 8.92
CA TYR A 186 -5.79 2.85 9.86
C TYR A 186 -4.75 3.96 9.69
N MET A 187 -4.31 4.23 8.46
CA MET A 187 -3.30 5.27 8.20
C MET A 187 -3.80 6.66 8.58
N GLY A 188 -5.05 6.99 8.27
CA GLY A 188 -5.68 8.25 8.66
C GLY A 188 -5.65 8.42 10.17
N ALA A 189 -6.14 7.43 10.91
CA ALA A 189 -6.18 7.50 12.37
C ALA A 189 -4.77 7.51 13.01
N MET A 190 -3.82 6.74 12.46
CA MET A 190 -2.48 6.58 13.02
C MET A 190 -1.52 7.71 12.66
N PHE A 191 -1.53 8.18 11.42
CA PHE A 191 -0.52 9.08 10.84
C PHE A 191 -1.05 10.45 10.47
N PHE A 192 -2.37 10.64 10.36
CA PHE A 192 -2.98 11.95 10.09
C PHE A 192 -3.90 12.43 11.22
N GLY A 193 -4.19 11.58 12.21
CA GLY A 193 -5.00 11.89 13.39
C GLY A 193 -4.24 12.65 14.48
N ASN A 194 -4.74 12.60 15.71
CA ASN A 194 -4.08 13.24 16.86
C ASN A 194 -3.03 12.33 17.51
N THR A 195 -1.99 11.98 16.75
CA THR A 195 -0.88 11.13 17.24
C THR A 195 0.45 11.89 17.20
N ILE A 196 1.46 11.34 17.87
CA ILE A 196 2.83 11.85 17.78
C ILE A 196 3.38 11.79 16.35
N TYR A 197 2.92 10.82 15.55
CA TYR A 197 3.39 10.61 14.19
C TYR A 197 2.78 11.60 13.22
N SER A 198 1.51 11.98 13.42
CA SER A 198 0.89 13.07 12.66
C SER A 198 1.62 14.39 12.86
N LYS A 199 1.97 14.75 14.10
CA LYS A 199 2.79 15.94 14.38
C LYS A 199 4.15 15.87 13.69
N LEU A 200 4.77 14.70 13.69
CA LEU A 200 6.06 14.48 13.06
C LEU A 200 5.99 14.64 11.53
N LEU A 201 4.96 14.06 10.89
CA LEU A 201 4.75 14.16 9.43
C LEU A 201 4.35 15.58 9.01
N ALA A 202 3.55 16.27 9.81
CA ALA A 202 3.16 17.67 9.55
C ALA A 202 4.36 18.62 9.50
N LEU A 203 5.40 18.33 10.30
CA LEU A 203 6.67 19.07 10.29
C LEU A 203 7.63 18.62 9.17
N ASN A 204 7.35 17.49 8.50
CA ASN A 204 8.23 16.89 7.50
C ASN A 204 7.47 16.60 6.19
N LYS A 205 6.76 17.60 5.66
CA LYS A 205 5.94 17.43 4.44
C LYS A 205 6.74 16.97 3.21
N GLN A 206 8.04 17.25 3.18
CA GLN A 206 8.95 16.84 2.12
C GLN A 206 9.09 15.32 1.94
N VAL A 207 8.61 14.52 2.90
CA VAL A 207 8.63 13.04 2.76
C VAL A 207 7.56 12.53 1.79
N PHE A 208 6.52 13.31 1.52
CA PHE A 208 5.52 12.97 0.52
C PHE A 208 5.99 13.50 -0.82
N VAL A 209 6.40 12.60 -1.71
CA VAL A 209 7.00 12.96 -3.00
C VAL A 209 6.34 12.13 -4.07
N SER A 210 5.89 12.78 -5.14
CA SER A 210 5.37 12.10 -6.31
C SER A 210 6.45 11.25 -6.96
N SER A 211 6.11 10.01 -7.28
CA SER A 211 6.94 9.15 -8.11
C SER A 211 6.90 9.55 -9.57
N ILE A 212 6.06 10.51 -10.00
CA ILE A 212 6.00 11.02 -11.38
C ILE A 212 6.49 12.48 -11.39
N PRO A 213 7.66 12.77 -11.99
CA PRO A 213 8.21 14.14 -12.02
C PRO A 213 7.27 15.17 -12.66
N GLU A 214 6.44 14.75 -13.62
CA GLU A 214 5.47 15.60 -14.31
C GLU A 214 4.26 15.97 -13.44
N LYS A 215 4.08 15.32 -12.29
CA LYS A 215 2.98 15.54 -11.35
C LYS A 215 3.51 15.76 -9.92
N PRO A 216 4.32 16.81 -9.68
CA PRO A 216 4.97 17.02 -8.39
C PRO A 216 3.97 17.29 -7.25
N ASP A 217 2.80 17.83 -7.57
CA ASP A 217 1.73 18.15 -6.60
C ASP A 217 0.88 16.94 -6.20
N GLU A 218 0.96 15.84 -6.95
CA GLU A 218 0.30 14.58 -6.60
C GLU A 218 1.12 13.80 -5.57
N LEU A 219 1.04 14.26 -4.31
CA LEU A 219 1.78 13.72 -3.18
C LEU A 219 1.44 12.24 -2.92
N GLU A 220 2.45 11.44 -2.62
CA GLU A 220 2.32 10.00 -2.37
C GLU A 220 2.74 9.64 -0.94
N LEU A 221 2.15 8.58 -0.38
CA LEU A 221 2.64 8.03 0.88
C LEU A 221 4.03 7.38 0.71
N PRO A 222 4.92 7.47 1.71
CA PRO A 222 6.16 6.70 1.71
C PRO A 222 5.88 5.18 1.77
N PRO A 223 6.64 4.35 1.05
CA PRO A 223 6.45 2.90 1.04
C PRO A 223 6.68 2.26 2.42
N GLY A 224 7.59 2.80 3.23
CA GLY A 224 7.81 2.37 4.61
C GLY A 224 6.56 2.51 5.48
N LEU A 225 5.73 3.53 5.23
CA LEU A 225 4.55 3.86 6.02
C LEU A 225 3.45 2.85 5.70
N VAL A 226 3.25 2.57 4.41
CA VAL A 226 2.30 1.55 3.94
C VAL A 226 2.72 0.17 4.46
N ALA A 227 3.99 -0.22 4.34
CA ALA A 227 4.47 -1.51 4.82
C ALA A 227 4.35 -1.66 6.35
N SER A 228 4.65 -0.61 7.11
CA SER A 228 4.47 -0.61 8.57
C SER A 228 2.99 -0.73 8.95
N SER A 229 2.09 -0.07 8.20
CA SER A 229 0.64 -0.20 8.40
C SER A 229 0.16 -1.63 8.19
N VAL A 230 0.63 -2.31 7.14
CA VAL A 230 0.30 -3.72 6.88
C VAL A 230 0.76 -4.62 8.02
N ALA A 231 1.97 -4.41 8.53
CA ALA A 231 2.50 -5.19 9.66
C ALA A 231 1.73 -4.91 10.97
N SER A 232 1.31 -3.67 11.21
CA SER A 232 0.51 -3.33 12.39
C SER A 232 -0.92 -3.89 12.31
N ILE A 233 -1.58 -3.81 11.15
CA ILE A 233 -2.89 -4.44 10.91
C ILE A 233 -2.79 -5.95 11.10
N HIS A 234 -1.73 -6.58 10.58
CA HIS A 234 -1.46 -8.00 10.79
C HIS A 234 -1.40 -8.36 12.28
N ALA A 235 -0.60 -7.61 13.05
CA ALA A 235 -0.46 -7.85 14.48
C ALA A 235 -1.78 -7.69 15.25
N ILE A 236 -2.59 -6.68 14.89
CA ILE A 236 -3.92 -6.47 15.50
C ILE A 236 -4.85 -7.66 15.20
N LEU A 237 -4.90 -8.10 13.95
CA LEU A 237 -5.72 -9.24 13.55
C LEU A 237 -5.24 -10.54 14.22
N GLN A 238 -3.93 -10.71 14.37
CA GLN A 238 -3.31 -11.86 15.03
C GLN A 238 -3.76 -11.95 16.49
N ASP A 239 -3.56 -10.88 17.26
CA ASP A 239 -4.00 -10.76 18.65
C ASP A 239 -5.50 -11.03 18.78
N TYR A 240 -6.30 -10.40 17.91
CA TYR A 240 -7.75 -10.58 17.92
C TYR A 240 -8.16 -12.02 17.61
N SER A 241 -7.59 -12.67 16.59
CA SER A 241 -7.93 -14.05 16.22
C SER A 241 -7.61 -15.08 17.32
N ARG A 242 -6.59 -14.80 18.14
CA ARG A 242 -6.12 -15.65 19.24
C ARG A 242 -6.70 -15.25 20.60
N SER A 243 -7.46 -14.16 20.66
CA SER A 243 -7.92 -13.54 21.91
C SER A 243 -6.77 -13.30 22.90
N CYS A 244 -5.62 -12.84 22.40
CA CYS A 244 -4.42 -12.57 23.18
C CYS A 244 -3.88 -11.15 22.93
N ASN A 245 -2.84 -10.76 23.66
CA ASN A 245 -2.11 -9.51 23.46
C ASN A 245 -0.61 -9.83 23.41
N GLU A 246 -0.11 -10.19 22.24
CA GLU A 246 1.30 -10.51 22.05
C GLU A 246 2.20 -9.28 22.12
N HIS A 247 3.47 -9.47 22.46
CA HIS A 247 4.43 -8.37 22.47
C HIS A 247 4.61 -7.82 21.04
N PHE A 248 4.48 -6.51 20.87
CA PHE A 248 4.75 -5.87 19.58
C PHE A 248 6.18 -5.34 19.53
N PRO A 249 6.97 -5.71 18.51
CA PRO A 249 6.64 -6.59 17.39
C PRO A 249 6.90 -8.07 17.68
N SER A 250 6.13 -8.96 17.04
CA SER A 250 6.43 -10.39 16.99
C SER A 250 7.46 -10.68 15.89
N LYS A 251 8.18 -11.82 15.98
CA LYS A 251 9.28 -12.17 15.07
C LYS A 251 8.85 -12.27 13.59
N GLU A 252 7.61 -12.65 13.33
CA GLU A 252 7.05 -12.83 11.99
C GLU A 252 6.72 -11.51 11.26
N LEU A 253 6.50 -10.42 11.99
CA LEU A 253 6.13 -9.14 11.38
C LEU A 253 7.21 -8.59 10.45
N ALA A 254 8.47 -8.96 10.68
CA ALA A 254 9.55 -8.61 9.77
C ALA A 254 9.35 -9.22 8.37
N GLY A 255 8.80 -10.44 8.29
CA GLY A 255 8.41 -11.06 7.03
C GLY A 255 7.26 -10.33 6.37
N VAL A 256 6.21 -10.00 7.14
CA VAL A 256 5.03 -9.25 6.65
C VAL A 256 5.44 -7.91 6.04
N TRP A 257 6.27 -7.14 6.74
CA TRP A 257 6.76 -5.85 6.28
C TRP A 257 7.61 -5.97 5.01
N LYS A 258 8.53 -6.95 4.96
CA LYS A 258 9.38 -7.21 3.77
C LYS A 258 8.53 -7.59 2.56
N THR A 259 7.52 -8.45 2.74
CA THR A 259 6.60 -8.85 1.67
C THR A 259 5.81 -7.65 1.15
N ALA A 260 5.29 -6.79 2.03
CA ALA A 260 4.58 -5.58 1.63
C ALA A 260 5.47 -4.64 0.79
N LEU A 261 6.72 -4.41 1.23
CA LEU A 261 7.67 -3.63 0.43
C LEU A 261 8.02 -4.30 -0.91
N ALA A 262 8.17 -5.62 -0.95
CA ALA A 262 8.45 -6.35 -2.18
C ALA A 262 7.31 -6.16 -3.20
N ILE A 263 6.05 -6.23 -2.76
CA ILE A 263 4.88 -5.97 -3.60
C ILE A 263 4.90 -4.52 -4.12
N LEU A 264 5.08 -3.53 -3.23
CA LEU A 264 5.15 -2.11 -3.62
C LEU A 264 6.27 -1.83 -4.62
N ASN A 265 7.46 -2.37 -4.38
CA ASN A 265 8.61 -2.27 -5.28
C ASN A 265 8.34 -2.91 -6.64
N ASN A 266 7.66 -4.05 -6.66
CA ASN A 266 7.27 -4.70 -7.90
C ASN A 266 6.26 -3.86 -8.70
N ILE A 267 5.21 -3.32 -8.06
CA ILE A 267 4.24 -2.43 -8.73
C ILE A 267 4.96 -1.21 -9.31
N ARG A 268 5.85 -0.58 -8.52
CA ARG A 268 6.66 0.57 -8.96
C ARG A 268 7.53 0.25 -10.18
N LYS A 269 8.19 -0.91 -10.17
CA LYS A 269 9.08 -1.36 -11.25
C LYS A 269 8.32 -1.71 -12.53
N VAL A 270 7.19 -2.39 -12.42
CA VAL A 270 6.45 -2.93 -13.58
C VAL A 270 5.48 -1.91 -14.17
N LYS A 271 4.77 -1.14 -13.32
CA LYS A 271 3.79 -0.14 -13.75
C LYS A 271 3.87 1.10 -12.85
N ARG A 272 4.85 1.97 -13.10
CA ARG A 272 5.08 3.21 -12.34
C ARG A 272 3.82 4.09 -12.21
N LEU A 273 3.05 4.26 -13.29
CA LEU A 273 1.78 5.00 -13.24
C LEU A 273 0.78 4.37 -12.27
N ARG A 274 0.69 3.04 -12.24
CA ARG A 274 -0.18 2.33 -11.30
C ARG A 274 0.28 2.51 -9.85
N TYR A 275 1.59 2.46 -9.61
CA TYR A 275 2.17 2.74 -8.29
C TYR A 275 1.80 4.14 -7.82
N HIS A 276 2.01 5.14 -8.68
CA HIS A 276 1.66 6.53 -8.42
C HIS A 276 0.19 6.70 -8.04
N VAL A 277 -0.72 6.21 -8.89
CA VAL A 277 -2.18 6.29 -8.64
C VAL A 277 -2.55 5.63 -7.32
N LEU A 278 -1.97 4.46 -7.01
CA LEU A 278 -2.22 3.76 -5.75
C LEU A 278 -1.74 4.56 -4.53
N MET A 279 -0.49 5.02 -4.54
CA MET A 279 0.12 5.70 -3.39
C MET A 279 -0.45 7.10 -3.17
N HIS A 280 -0.80 7.80 -4.25
CA HIS A 280 -1.50 9.08 -4.19
C HIS A 280 -2.93 8.90 -3.67
N LYS A 281 -3.67 7.90 -4.18
CA LYS A 281 -5.02 7.58 -3.67
C LYS A 281 -4.99 7.27 -2.17
N LEU A 282 -4.04 6.46 -1.71
CA LEU A 282 -3.88 6.18 -0.28
C LEU A 282 -3.57 7.44 0.53
N TYR A 283 -2.75 8.36 0.00
CA TYR A 283 -2.46 9.65 0.64
C TYR A 283 -3.73 10.50 0.81
N ILE A 284 -4.51 10.64 -0.27
CA ILE A 284 -5.77 11.38 -0.28
C ILE A 284 -6.78 10.75 0.69
N ASP A 285 -7.01 9.43 0.58
CA ASP A 285 -8.01 8.74 1.41
C ASP A 285 -7.64 8.80 2.90
N ALA A 286 -6.36 8.64 3.25
CA ALA A 286 -5.89 8.70 4.63
C ALA A 286 -5.94 10.12 5.22
N SER A 287 -5.54 11.14 4.45
CA SER A 287 -5.53 12.53 4.92
C SER A 287 -6.95 13.13 5.05
N ILE A 288 -7.87 12.77 4.15
CA ILE A 288 -9.26 13.26 4.18
C ILE A 288 -10.08 12.62 5.31
N HIS A 289 -9.80 11.37 5.68
CA HIS A 289 -10.58 10.66 6.70
C HIS A 289 -10.68 11.44 8.02
N GLU A 290 -9.60 12.11 8.44
CA GLU A 290 -9.61 12.92 9.66
C GLU A 290 -10.38 14.24 9.50
N LEU A 291 -10.31 14.88 8.33
CA LEU A 291 -11.15 16.06 8.06
C LEU A 291 -12.65 15.70 8.11
N ARG A 292 -13.04 14.54 7.58
CA ARG A 292 -14.42 14.05 7.66
C ARG A 292 -14.83 13.73 9.10
N LYS A 293 -13.98 13.05 9.87
CA LYS A 293 -14.26 12.72 11.28
C LYS A 293 -14.44 13.97 12.13
N LEU A 294 -13.59 14.98 11.94
CA LEU A 294 -13.73 16.29 12.58
C LEU A 294 -15.04 16.98 12.17
N ALA A 295 -15.38 16.95 10.89
CA ALA A 295 -16.65 17.50 10.41
C ALA A 295 -17.87 16.80 11.04
N THR A 296 -17.88 15.47 11.14
CA THR A 296 -18.99 14.72 11.76
C THR A 296 -19.11 14.99 13.26
N LEU A 297 -17.99 15.13 13.98
CA LEU A 297 -17.98 15.51 15.40
C LEU A 297 -18.52 16.93 15.61
N HIS A 298 -18.18 17.87 14.73
CA HIS A 298 -18.71 19.23 14.80
C HIS A 298 -20.20 19.32 14.49
N HIS A 299 -20.72 18.49 13.58
CA HIS A 299 -22.16 18.44 13.27
C HIS A 299 -22.97 17.72 14.37
N GLY A 300 -22.38 16.77 15.11
CA GLY A 300 -23.03 16.10 16.24
C GLY A 300 -23.02 16.88 17.56
N ALA A 301 -22.18 17.90 17.72
CA ALA A 301 -21.95 18.59 18.99
C ALA A 301 -22.70 19.93 19.17
N VAL A 302 -23.69 20.25 18.32
CA VAL A 302 -24.46 21.51 18.40
C VAL A 302 -25.50 21.55 19.55
N THR A 303 -25.53 20.56 20.45
CA THR A 303 -26.28 20.68 21.71
C THR A 303 -25.38 20.80 22.94
N ARG A 304 -25.28 22.03 23.46
CA ARG A 304 -24.92 22.44 24.83
C ARG A 304 -23.59 21.91 25.39
N LYS A 305 -22.57 22.78 25.38
CA LYS A 305 -21.93 23.33 26.60
C LYS A 305 -20.99 24.48 26.23
N LYS A 306 -21.27 25.68 26.77
CA LYS A 306 -20.35 26.81 26.77
C LYS A 306 -19.16 26.46 27.68
N GLN A 307 -18.07 25.97 27.09
CA GLN A 307 -16.80 25.90 27.76
C GLN A 307 -15.91 27.01 27.20
N LYS A 308 -15.59 27.98 28.07
CA LYS A 308 -14.76 29.15 27.76
C LYS A 308 -13.32 28.66 27.59
N ILE A 309 -12.97 28.28 26.36
CA ILE A 309 -11.60 27.96 25.97
C ILE A 309 -10.90 29.31 25.70
N THR A 310 -9.86 29.57 26.46
CA THR A 310 -8.98 30.73 26.29
C THR A 310 -8.22 30.59 24.98
N THR A 311 -8.54 31.49 24.05
CA THR A 311 -7.87 31.70 22.78
C THR A 311 -6.58 32.46 23.04
N ASP A 312 -5.46 31.75 23.16
CA ASP A 312 -4.16 32.34 22.84
C ASP A 312 -3.27 31.23 22.29
N THR A 313 -2.77 31.46 21.07
CA THR A 313 -1.79 30.64 20.33
C THR A 313 -2.31 29.37 19.64
N TRP A 314 -3.27 29.53 18.73
CA TRP A 314 -3.31 28.69 17.52
C TRP A 314 -2.81 29.53 16.35
N PRO A 315 -1.77 29.12 15.60
CA PRO A 315 -1.42 29.80 14.37
C PRO A 315 -2.63 29.70 13.43
N GLU A 316 -3.04 30.81 12.83
CA GLU A 316 -4.07 30.81 11.79
C GLU A 316 -3.55 30.02 10.58
N ILE A 317 -3.84 28.72 10.55
CA ILE A 317 -3.32 27.79 9.53
C ILE A 317 -3.92 28.07 8.15
N LEU A 318 -5.05 28.77 8.07
CA LEU A 318 -5.67 29.22 6.82
C LEU A 318 -6.39 30.55 7.05
N SER A 319 -6.25 31.48 6.10
CA SER A 319 -7.01 32.72 6.11
C SER A 319 -8.51 32.41 5.99
N TRP A 320 -9.36 33.39 6.33
CA TRP A 320 -10.80 33.22 6.19
C TRP A 320 -11.21 33.02 4.72
N ASP A 321 -10.48 33.65 3.80
CA ASP A 321 -10.68 33.53 2.36
C ASP A 321 -10.35 32.12 1.86
N ASP A 322 -9.25 31.52 2.33
CA ASP A 322 -8.90 30.13 1.98
C ASP A 322 -9.95 29.14 2.46
N LYS A 323 -10.49 29.35 3.67
CA LYS A 323 -11.56 28.51 4.23
C LYS A 323 -12.84 28.63 3.41
N MET A 324 -13.19 29.84 2.97
CA MET A 324 -14.34 30.07 2.10
C MET A 324 -14.15 29.47 0.72
N SER A 325 -12.96 29.58 0.14
CA SER A 325 -12.63 28.98 -1.15
C SER A 325 -12.80 27.46 -1.10
N ILE A 326 -12.27 26.80 -0.06
CA ILE A 326 -12.38 25.33 0.11
C ILE A 326 -13.84 24.92 0.32
N MET A 327 -14.61 25.66 1.12
CA MET A 327 -16.03 25.37 1.33
C MET A 327 -16.85 25.55 0.05
N GLN A 328 -16.56 26.57 -0.75
CA GLN A 328 -17.24 26.80 -2.03
C GLN A 328 -16.90 25.69 -3.03
N GLU A 329 -15.64 25.29 -3.14
CA GLU A 329 -15.22 24.17 -4.00
C GLU A 329 -15.91 22.86 -3.60
N CYS A 330 -16.01 22.59 -2.29
CA CYS A 330 -16.73 21.42 -1.79
C CYS A 330 -18.24 21.50 -2.08
N TYR A 331 -18.84 22.68 -1.95
CA TYR A 331 -20.25 22.91 -2.28
C TYR A 331 -20.52 22.70 -3.77
N ASP A 332 -19.65 23.22 -4.63
CA ASP A 332 -19.76 23.11 -6.08
C ASP A 332 -19.55 21.66 -6.54
N ALA A 333 -18.58 20.94 -5.96
CA ALA A 333 -18.33 19.52 -6.23
C ALA A 333 -19.48 18.61 -5.75
N ALA A 334 -20.15 18.99 -4.65
CA ALA A 334 -21.30 18.26 -4.11
C ALA A 334 -22.66 18.72 -4.69
N SER A 335 -22.66 19.68 -5.60
CA SER A 335 -23.90 20.16 -6.21
C SER A 335 -24.57 19.06 -7.03
N ASN A 336 -25.90 19.09 -7.09
CA ASN A 336 -26.68 18.14 -7.91
C ASN A 336 -26.24 18.16 -9.39
N THR A 337 -25.75 19.30 -9.88
CA THR A 337 -25.23 19.47 -11.25
C THR A 337 -23.93 18.69 -11.46
N SER A 338 -23.01 18.73 -10.48
CA SER A 338 -21.72 18.03 -10.53
C SER A 338 -21.85 16.51 -10.33
N ILE A 339 -22.88 16.06 -9.61
CA ILE A 339 -23.16 14.63 -9.37
C ILE A 339 -23.97 14.00 -10.51
N ARG A 340 -24.69 14.79 -11.31
CA ARG A 340 -25.52 14.29 -12.42
C ARG A 340 -24.64 13.57 -13.46
N ARG A 341 -25.02 12.32 -13.75
CA ARG A 341 -24.44 11.52 -14.83
C ARG A 341 -25.46 11.38 -15.96
N ASN A 342 -25.00 11.53 -17.19
CA ASN A 342 -25.81 11.33 -18.39
C ASN A 342 -25.38 10.04 -19.09
N GLU A 343 -26.33 9.36 -19.72
CA GLU A 343 -26.10 8.17 -20.53
C GLU A 343 -25.59 8.58 -21.92
N CYS A 344 -24.56 7.92 -22.42
CA CYS A 344 -24.05 8.16 -23.76
C CYS A 344 -25.02 7.59 -24.82
N SER A 345 -25.39 8.40 -25.81
CA SER A 345 -26.32 8.03 -26.87
C SER A 345 -25.84 6.92 -27.81
N PHE A 346 -24.55 6.58 -27.75
CA PHE A 346 -23.94 5.54 -28.59
C PHE A 346 -23.68 4.24 -27.83
N CYS A 347 -22.99 4.31 -26.68
CA CYS A 347 -22.59 3.11 -25.94
C CYS A 347 -23.43 2.82 -24.68
N GLY A 348 -24.34 3.72 -24.29
CA GLY A 348 -25.08 3.61 -23.02
C GLY A 348 -24.23 3.83 -21.76
N GLY A 349 -22.96 4.24 -21.91
CA GLY A 349 -22.08 4.49 -20.76
C GLY A 349 -22.47 5.75 -19.99
N LEU A 350 -22.48 5.68 -18.66
CA LEU A 350 -22.76 6.82 -17.78
C LEU A 350 -21.47 7.63 -17.53
N GLN A 351 -21.50 8.94 -17.78
CA GLN A 351 -20.40 9.86 -17.48
C GLN A 351 -20.95 11.15 -16.85
N ALA A 352 -20.12 11.89 -16.11
CA ALA A 352 -20.53 13.15 -15.51
C ALA A 352 -20.99 14.14 -16.61
N ALA A 353 -22.10 14.85 -16.37
CA ALA A 353 -22.75 15.68 -17.39
C ALA A 353 -21.82 16.74 -18.00
N HIS A 354 -20.88 17.29 -17.21
CA HIS A 354 -19.91 18.30 -17.67
C HIS A 354 -18.77 17.72 -18.53
N GLU A 355 -18.54 16.41 -18.49
CA GLU A 355 -17.53 15.74 -19.32
C GLU A 355 -18.11 15.16 -20.62
N MET A 356 -19.45 15.16 -20.75
CA MET A 356 -20.14 14.69 -21.93
C MET A 356 -20.05 15.74 -23.03
N SER A 357 -19.85 15.28 -24.26
CA SER A 357 -19.87 16.16 -25.43
C SER A 357 -21.23 16.09 -26.10
N ILE A 358 -21.78 17.26 -26.40
CA ILE A 358 -23.10 17.41 -27.00
C ILE A 358 -22.89 17.70 -28.48
N ILE A 359 -23.50 16.91 -29.36
CA ILE A 359 -23.48 17.14 -30.82
C ILE A 359 -24.92 17.34 -31.30
N PRO A 360 -25.26 18.48 -31.92
CA PRO A 360 -26.58 18.68 -32.53
C PRO A 360 -26.88 17.59 -33.57
N CYS A 361 -28.13 17.12 -33.61
CA CYS A 361 -28.53 16.12 -34.59
C CYS A 361 -28.35 16.59 -36.04
N SER A 362 -28.37 17.90 -36.28
CA SER A 362 -28.10 18.52 -37.58
C SER A 362 -26.64 18.43 -38.04
N GLU A 363 -25.68 18.26 -37.13
CA GLU A 363 -24.25 18.16 -37.45
C GLU A 363 -23.82 16.73 -37.78
N LEU A 364 -24.61 15.74 -37.38
CA LEU A 364 -24.32 14.32 -37.62
C LEU A 364 -25.12 13.84 -38.84
N ASP A 365 -24.45 13.67 -39.98
CA ASP A 365 -25.08 13.04 -41.15
C ASP A 365 -25.27 11.53 -40.93
N ILE A 366 -26.35 11.17 -40.23
CA ILE A 366 -26.74 9.79 -39.99
C ILE A 366 -27.14 9.04 -41.26
N SER A 367 -27.27 9.73 -42.41
CA SER A 367 -27.61 9.11 -43.69
C SER A 367 -26.49 8.15 -44.14
N LEU A 368 -25.22 8.51 -43.88
CA LEU A 368 -24.06 7.65 -44.13
C LEU A 368 -24.06 6.41 -43.25
N LEU A 369 -24.39 6.56 -41.96
CA LEU A 369 -24.45 5.43 -41.03
C LEU A 369 -25.61 4.48 -41.37
N LYS A 370 -26.78 5.06 -41.72
CA LYS A 370 -27.94 4.29 -42.19
C LYS A 370 -27.63 3.53 -43.48
N ALA A 371 -26.98 4.16 -44.45
CA ALA A 371 -26.56 3.51 -45.70
C ALA A 371 -25.57 2.37 -45.45
N ALA A 372 -24.57 2.58 -44.58
CA ALA A 372 -23.60 1.54 -44.21
C ALA A 372 -24.25 0.36 -43.48
N VAL A 373 -25.16 0.63 -42.52
CA VAL A 373 -25.94 -0.38 -41.81
C VAL A 373 -26.88 -1.14 -42.75
N GLN A 374 -27.35 -0.50 -43.84
CA GLN A 374 -28.20 -1.14 -44.84
C GLN A 374 -27.42 -2.01 -45.84
N GLU A 375 -26.18 -1.64 -46.19
CA GLU A 375 -25.29 -2.45 -47.04
C GLU A 375 -24.63 -3.64 -46.31
N LEU A 376 -24.37 -3.50 -45.00
CA LEU A 376 -23.67 -4.51 -44.19
C LEU A 376 -24.33 -5.90 -44.20
N PRO A 377 -25.67 -6.04 -44.08
CA PRO A 377 -26.36 -7.32 -44.18
C PRO A 377 -26.14 -8.02 -45.53
N GLU A 378 -26.14 -7.26 -46.63
CA GLU A 378 -25.95 -7.79 -47.99
C GLU A 378 -24.52 -8.32 -48.20
N LYS A 379 -23.52 -7.67 -47.58
CA LYS A 379 -22.10 -8.00 -47.81
C LYS A 379 -21.53 -9.03 -46.83
N THR A 380 -22.11 -9.20 -45.64
CA THR A 380 -21.41 -9.90 -44.54
C THR A 380 -22.18 -11.02 -43.85
N SER A 381 -23.44 -11.29 -44.24
CA SER A 381 -24.27 -12.32 -43.62
C SER A 381 -24.34 -12.25 -42.08
N GLN A 382 -24.18 -11.06 -41.50
CA GLN A 382 -24.26 -10.84 -40.05
C GLN A 382 -25.68 -10.46 -39.61
N PRO A 383 -26.09 -10.84 -38.38
CA PRO A 383 -27.37 -10.42 -37.81
C PRO A 383 -27.41 -8.90 -37.63
N ALA A 384 -28.62 -8.34 -37.77
CA ALA A 384 -28.87 -6.90 -37.71
C ALA A 384 -28.29 -6.29 -36.42
N ILE A 385 -27.37 -5.32 -36.59
CA ILE A 385 -26.87 -4.48 -35.49
C ILE A 385 -28.08 -3.74 -34.92
N GLN A 386 -28.51 -4.09 -33.71
CA GLN A 386 -29.54 -3.29 -33.03
C GLN A 386 -28.96 -1.93 -32.65
N CYS A 387 -29.69 -0.93 -33.10
CA CYS A 387 -29.26 0.44 -33.28
C CYS A 387 -29.34 1.22 -31.96
N PHE A 388 -28.48 2.24 -31.88
CA PHE A 388 -28.83 3.60 -31.46
C PHE A 388 -30.14 3.73 -30.65
N ARG A 389 -30.04 4.15 -29.39
CA ARG A 389 -31.20 4.41 -28.51
C ARG A 389 -31.69 5.85 -28.69
N PRO A 390 -32.70 6.13 -29.53
CA PRO A 390 -33.19 7.50 -29.74
C PRO A 390 -33.72 8.14 -28.45
N GLU A 391 -34.07 7.34 -27.44
CA GLU A 391 -34.54 7.80 -26.14
C GLU A 391 -33.45 8.56 -25.35
N THR A 392 -32.18 8.43 -25.75
CA THR A 392 -31.05 9.14 -25.16
C THR A 392 -30.74 10.47 -25.84
N ILE A 393 -31.50 10.86 -26.88
CA ILE A 393 -31.44 12.21 -27.45
C ILE A 393 -32.24 13.13 -26.53
N GLU A 394 -31.56 14.10 -25.91
CA GLU A 394 -32.23 15.19 -25.21
C GLU A 394 -32.13 16.47 -26.07
N ASN A 395 -33.25 17.13 -26.35
CA ASN A 395 -33.32 18.40 -27.08
C ASN A 395 -32.65 18.38 -28.47
N ASP A 396 -32.90 17.34 -29.28
CA ASP A 396 -32.28 17.15 -30.61
C ASP A 396 -30.74 17.15 -30.59
N GLN A 397 -30.14 16.68 -29.49
CA GLN A 397 -28.70 16.58 -29.34
C GLN A 397 -28.26 15.18 -28.87
N TYR A 398 -27.16 14.69 -29.46
CA TYR A 398 -26.47 13.48 -29.02
C TYR A 398 -25.56 13.78 -27.84
N CYS A 399 -25.65 12.95 -26.80
CA CYS A 399 -24.76 12.97 -25.65
C CYS A 399 -23.65 11.92 -25.82
N LEU A 400 -22.40 12.34 -25.98
CA LEU A 400 -21.27 11.46 -26.20
C LEU A 400 -20.35 11.40 -24.98
N CYS A 401 -20.03 10.19 -24.53
CA CYS A 401 -18.94 10.02 -23.57
C CYS A 401 -17.60 10.36 -24.23
N SER A 402 -16.61 10.68 -23.40
CA SER A 402 -15.24 11.02 -23.82
C SER A 402 -14.64 9.96 -24.75
N TYR A 403 -14.95 8.69 -24.50
CA TYR A 403 -14.52 7.56 -25.32
C TYR A 403 -15.18 7.57 -26.72
N CYS A 404 -16.52 7.59 -26.79
CA CYS A 404 -17.24 7.62 -28.07
C CYS A 404 -16.91 8.87 -28.88
N LYS A 405 -16.68 10.02 -28.22
CA LYS A 405 -16.23 11.25 -28.89
C LYS A 405 -14.91 11.04 -29.63
N HIS A 406 -13.96 10.31 -29.04
CA HIS A 406 -12.66 10.06 -29.64
C HIS A 406 -12.75 9.03 -30.78
N GLU A 407 -13.52 7.97 -30.58
CA GLU A 407 -13.66 6.83 -31.49
C GLU A 407 -14.59 7.07 -32.69
N ILE A 408 -15.49 8.06 -32.64
CA ILE A 408 -16.28 8.46 -33.82
C ILE A 408 -15.38 8.96 -34.97
N ARG A 409 -14.11 9.31 -34.70
CA ARG A 409 -13.12 9.58 -35.74
C ARG A 409 -12.53 8.32 -36.41
N TYR A 410 -12.80 7.12 -35.88
CA TYR A 410 -12.12 5.86 -36.24
C TYR A 410 -13.06 4.65 -36.37
N ALA A 411 -14.36 4.84 -36.59
CA ALA A 411 -15.33 3.74 -36.68
C ALA A 411 -15.10 2.84 -37.91
N ASN A 412 -14.19 1.88 -37.78
CA ASN A 412 -13.92 0.78 -38.70
C ASN A 412 -13.48 -0.47 -37.90
N GLY A 413 -14.43 -1.09 -37.19
CA GLY A 413 -14.27 -2.50 -36.78
C GLY A 413 -14.41 -2.87 -35.30
N MET A 414 -15.21 -2.17 -34.49
CA MET A 414 -15.53 -2.65 -33.14
C MET A 414 -17.01 -3.02 -32.98
N TRP A 415 -17.24 -4.17 -32.33
CA TRP A 415 -18.55 -4.76 -32.08
C TRP A 415 -19.34 -3.93 -31.07
N THR A 416 -20.49 -3.42 -31.48
CA THR A 416 -21.48 -2.79 -30.60
C THR A 416 -22.80 -3.55 -30.75
N GLY A 417 -23.26 -4.21 -29.68
CA GLY A 417 -24.51 -4.98 -29.67
C GLY A 417 -24.42 -6.26 -28.84
N ASN A 418 -25.54 -6.98 -28.72
CA ASN A 418 -25.60 -8.26 -28.02
C ASN A 418 -24.67 -9.31 -28.67
N LEU A 419 -24.15 -10.23 -27.85
CA LEU A 419 -23.31 -11.34 -28.30
C LEU A 419 -24.12 -12.25 -29.28
N PRO A 420 -23.60 -12.55 -30.48
CA PRO A 420 -24.23 -13.47 -31.44
C PRO A 420 -24.57 -14.81 -30.79
N GLU A 421 -25.63 -15.46 -31.26
CA GLU A 421 -26.02 -16.77 -30.73
C GLU A 421 -24.96 -17.85 -30.95
N GLU A 422 -24.18 -17.73 -32.02
CA GLU A 422 -23.06 -18.60 -32.36
C GLU A 422 -21.86 -18.44 -31.40
N LEU A 423 -21.81 -17.33 -30.65
CA LEU A 423 -20.79 -17.06 -29.64
C LEU A 423 -21.30 -17.31 -28.21
N ARG A 424 -22.55 -17.76 -28.02
CA ARG A 424 -23.07 -18.12 -26.70
C ARG A 424 -22.45 -19.44 -26.22
N GLY A 425 -21.95 -19.44 -25.00
CA GLY A 425 -21.34 -20.62 -24.36
C GLY A 425 -19.82 -20.69 -24.49
N LEU A 426 -19.20 -19.71 -25.15
CA LEU A 426 -17.74 -19.55 -25.13
C LEU A 426 -17.27 -19.11 -23.74
N THR A 427 -16.10 -19.58 -23.37
CA THR A 427 -15.39 -19.11 -22.20
C THR A 427 -14.83 -17.71 -22.47
N PHE A 428 -14.67 -16.93 -21.41
CA PHE A 428 -14.08 -15.58 -21.50
C PHE A 428 -12.72 -15.54 -22.22
N LEU A 429 -11.95 -16.63 -22.16
CA LEU A 429 -10.66 -16.74 -22.85
C LEU A 429 -10.81 -16.88 -24.37
N GLU A 430 -11.83 -17.61 -24.83
CA GLU A 430 -12.17 -17.80 -26.24
C GLU A 430 -12.73 -16.50 -26.84
N GLU A 431 -13.57 -15.79 -26.09
CA GLU A 431 -14.06 -14.45 -26.47
C GLU A 431 -12.89 -13.47 -26.69
N GLN A 432 -11.89 -13.47 -25.79
CA GLN A 432 -10.69 -12.64 -25.97
C GLN A 432 -9.81 -13.08 -27.14
N CYS A 433 -9.71 -14.38 -27.41
CA CYS A 433 -8.94 -14.88 -28.56
C CYS A 433 -9.56 -14.46 -29.89
N ILE A 434 -10.89 -14.54 -30.02
CA ILE A 434 -11.62 -14.11 -31.22
C ILE A 434 -11.49 -12.60 -31.43
N ALA A 435 -11.64 -11.80 -30.36
CA ALA A 435 -11.46 -10.36 -30.42
C ALA A 435 -10.02 -9.99 -30.87
N ARG A 436 -9.02 -10.70 -30.35
CA ARG A 436 -7.60 -10.46 -30.68
C ARG A 436 -7.22 -10.92 -32.09
N ALA A 437 -7.74 -12.05 -32.57
CA ALA A 437 -7.52 -12.53 -33.94
C ALA A 437 -8.09 -11.53 -34.97
N ARG A 438 -9.26 -10.94 -34.70
CA ARG A 438 -9.87 -9.91 -35.56
C ARG A 438 -9.07 -8.60 -35.58
N ALA A 439 -8.60 -8.14 -34.41
CA ALA A 439 -7.84 -6.90 -34.31
C ALA A 439 -6.45 -6.99 -34.96
N THR A 440 -5.84 -8.18 -34.98
CA THR A 440 -4.44 -8.37 -35.42
C THR A 440 -4.29 -9.04 -36.79
N LYS A 441 -5.36 -9.60 -37.37
CA LYS A 441 -5.34 -10.44 -38.58
C LYS A 441 -4.40 -11.66 -38.51
N CYS A 442 -3.96 -12.07 -37.33
CA CYS A 442 -3.16 -13.29 -37.14
C CYS A 442 -4.08 -14.51 -37.00
N MET A 443 -3.76 -15.61 -37.71
CA MET A 443 -4.40 -16.91 -37.51
C MET A 443 -3.70 -17.67 -36.38
N PHE A 444 -4.48 -18.34 -35.53
CA PHE A 444 -3.98 -19.29 -34.55
C PHE A 444 -4.59 -20.66 -34.87
N GLU A 445 -3.76 -21.70 -34.88
CA GLU A 445 -4.18 -23.08 -34.99
C GLU A 445 -4.46 -23.61 -33.58
N LEU A 446 -5.69 -24.08 -33.35
CA LEU A 446 -6.11 -24.67 -32.09
C LEU A 446 -6.18 -26.18 -32.29
N GLU A 447 -5.24 -26.91 -31.69
CA GLU A 447 -5.25 -28.37 -31.73
C GLU A 447 -6.18 -28.92 -30.64
N LEU A 448 -7.04 -29.87 -31.02
CA LEU A 448 -7.82 -30.67 -30.07
C LEU A 448 -6.86 -31.57 -29.29
N GLY A 449 -6.96 -31.57 -27.96
CA GLY A 449 -6.17 -32.44 -27.09
C GLY A 449 -6.40 -33.93 -27.41
N PRO A 450 -5.44 -34.81 -27.05
CA PRO A 450 -5.52 -36.23 -27.38
C PRO A 450 -6.76 -36.87 -26.74
N THR A 451 -7.65 -37.37 -27.59
CA THR A 451 -8.77 -38.23 -27.20
C THR A 451 -8.35 -39.68 -27.42
N ASP A 452 -7.68 -40.27 -26.42
CA ASP A 452 -7.51 -41.73 -26.39
C ASP A 452 -8.71 -42.37 -25.68
N PRO A 453 -9.38 -43.31 -26.37
CA PRO A 453 -9.71 -44.59 -25.79
C PRO A 453 -8.94 -45.69 -26.53
N SER A 454 -8.26 -46.55 -25.77
CA SER A 454 -7.47 -47.70 -26.24
C SER A 454 -8.18 -48.55 -27.32
N PRO A 455 -7.44 -49.19 -28.25
CA PRO A 455 -7.98 -49.74 -29.49
C PRO A 455 -8.42 -51.21 -29.40
N LEU A 456 -9.49 -51.55 -30.12
CA LEU A 456 -9.68 -52.86 -30.74
C LEU A 456 -10.39 -52.71 -32.10
N ALA A 457 -9.76 -53.30 -33.13
CA ALA A 457 -10.30 -53.79 -34.42
C ALA A 457 -10.32 -52.90 -35.71
N ARG A 458 -9.31 -53.18 -36.57
CA ARG A 458 -9.29 -53.52 -38.03
C ARG A 458 -10.24 -52.85 -39.08
N LEU A 459 -9.59 -52.30 -40.14
CA LEU A 459 -9.79 -52.37 -41.63
C LEU A 459 -11.25 -52.36 -42.20
N HIS A 460 -11.68 -51.58 -43.22
CA HIS A 460 -11.14 -51.18 -44.55
C HIS A 460 -12.07 -50.05 -45.20
N PRO A 461 -11.92 -49.58 -46.47
CA PRO A 461 -12.04 -48.16 -46.87
C PRO A 461 -13.32 -47.76 -47.65
N GLY A 462 -13.62 -46.45 -47.72
CA GLY A 462 -14.57 -45.87 -48.68
C GLY A 462 -14.96 -44.41 -48.38
N ASN A 463 -15.03 -43.59 -49.42
CA ASN A 463 -15.30 -42.14 -49.44
C ASN A 463 -16.57 -41.69 -48.70
N GLU A 464 -16.56 -40.49 -48.10
CA GLU A 464 -17.24 -39.25 -48.57
C GLU A 464 -17.25 -38.18 -47.46
N MET A 465 -17.02 -36.92 -47.83
CA MET A 465 -16.98 -35.76 -46.94
C MET A 465 -18.39 -35.37 -46.46
N GLY A 466 -18.59 -35.39 -45.14
CA GLY A 466 -19.70 -34.73 -44.46
C GLY A 466 -19.20 -34.15 -43.13
N TRP A 467 -19.25 -32.82 -42.98
CA TRP A 467 -18.87 -32.13 -41.75
C TRP A 467 -20.10 -31.97 -40.87
N ASP A 468 -20.21 -32.79 -39.82
CA ASP A 468 -21.03 -32.53 -38.64
C ASP A 468 -20.08 -32.30 -37.46
N PHE A 469 -20.08 -31.10 -36.88
CA PHE A 469 -19.35 -30.79 -35.66
C PHE A 469 -20.29 -30.78 -34.46
N CYS A 470 -20.01 -31.64 -33.48
CA CYS A 470 -20.54 -31.57 -32.13
C CYS A 470 -19.35 -31.34 -31.18
N LEU A 471 -19.35 -30.23 -30.43
CA LEU A 471 -18.25 -29.81 -29.54
C LEU A 471 -18.59 -30.13 -28.07
N LYS A 472 -17.72 -30.89 -27.40
CA LYS A 472 -17.62 -30.97 -25.93
C LYS A 472 -16.14 -31.01 -25.51
N ASP A 473 -15.84 -30.17 -24.52
CA ASP A 473 -14.68 -30.09 -23.60
C ASP A 473 -13.27 -29.80 -24.16
N ILE A 474 -12.64 -28.72 -23.66
CA ILE A 474 -11.26 -28.28 -23.94
C ILE A 474 -10.50 -28.09 -22.62
N THR A 475 -9.23 -28.52 -22.55
CA THR A 475 -8.29 -28.24 -21.45
C THR A 475 -7.02 -27.57 -22.00
N VAL A 476 -6.54 -26.49 -21.35
CA VAL A 476 -5.35 -25.73 -21.78
C VAL A 476 -4.13 -26.13 -20.93
N ALA A 477 -3.06 -26.59 -21.58
CA ALA A 477 -1.75 -26.79 -20.95
C ALA A 477 -0.74 -25.79 -21.52
N VAL A 478 -0.05 -25.07 -20.63
CA VAL A 478 1.06 -24.16 -20.99
C VAL A 478 2.37 -24.84 -20.61
N SER A 479 3.20 -25.18 -21.59
CA SER A 479 4.55 -25.70 -21.37
C SER A 479 5.59 -24.57 -21.47
N PRO A 480 6.56 -24.43 -20.56
CA PRO A 480 7.59 -23.40 -20.68
C PRO A 480 8.74 -23.83 -21.61
N SER A 481 9.15 -22.88 -22.45
CA SER A 481 10.32 -22.92 -23.33
C SER A 481 11.62 -23.25 -22.59
N LYS A 482 12.39 -24.18 -23.15
CA LYS A 482 13.74 -24.59 -22.75
C LYS A 482 14.77 -23.51 -23.10
N SER A 483 14.95 -22.50 -22.25
CA SER A 483 16.09 -21.56 -22.41
C SER A 483 16.47 -20.77 -21.15
N VAL A 484 16.48 -21.35 -19.94
CA VAL A 484 17.16 -20.76 -18.78
C VAL A 484 17.65 -21.87 -17.82
N GLN A 485 18.64 -22.66 -18.25
CA GLN A 485 19.31 -23.64 -17.38
C GLN A 485 20.82 -23.55 -17.56
N LYS A 486 21.43 -22.47 -17.04
CA LYS A 486 22.86 -22.43 -16.70
C LYS A 486 23.16 -21.14 -15.94
N ARG A 487 23.92 -21.27 -14.85
CA ARG A 487 24.35 -20.25 -13.87
C ARG A 487 23.46 -20.12 -12.64
N ARG A 488 23.57 -21.13 -11.78
CA ARG A 488 23.54 -20.97 -10.31
C ARG A 488 24.17 -22.21 -9.68
N ASP A 489 25.48 -22.31 -9.85
CA ASP A 489 26.36 -23.03 -8.95
C ASP A 489 27.41 -22.01 -8.49
N VAL A 490 27.96 -22.23 -7.30
CA VAL A 490 28.93 -21.41 -6.54
C VAL A 490 28.30 -20.47 -5.50
N PHE A 491 28.71 -20.73 -4.25
CA PHE A 491 28.43 -20.08 -2.95
C PHE A 491 27.19 -20.57 -2.19
N LEU A 492 27.39 -21.55 -1.31
CA LEU A 492 27.27 -21.42 0.15
C LEU A 492 27.72 -22.76 0.79
N ASP A 493 28.96 -22.80 1.26
CA ASP A 493 29.41 -23.68 2.35
C ASP A 493 29.87 -22.76 3.50
N ASP A 494 29.80 -23.26 4.72
CA ASP A 494 30.25 -22.69 6.01
C ASP A 494 29.22 -21.85 6.80
N ASP A 495 28.47 -22.51 7.70
CA ASP A 495 28.68 -22.43 9.16
C ASP A 495 27.46 -23.01 9.93
N ASP A 496 27.52 -24.30 10.25
CA ASP A 496 26.71 -24.93 11.31
C ASP A 496 27.61 -25.09 12.55
N ASN A 497 27.29 -24.39 13.64
CA ASN A 497 27.80 -24.73 14.97
C ASN A 497 26.71 -24.54 16.03
N GLU A 498 25.77 -25.49 16.05
CA GLU A 498 24.90 -25.76 17.20
C GLU A 498 25.67 -26.59 18.23
N ASP A 499 26.06 -26.00 19.35
CA ASP A 499 26.40 -26.79 20.53
C ASP A 499 26.24 -25.98 21.82
N HIS A 500 25.03 -25.99 22.43
CA HIS A 500 24.83 -25.77 23.87
C HIS A 500 23.37 -25.99 24.32
N VAL A 501 22.90 -27.24 24.30
CA VAL A 501 21.79 -27.68 25.19
C VAL A 501 22.09 -29.05 25.75
N ARG A 502 22.90 -29.11 26.83
CA ARG A 502 22.97 -30.25 27.75
C ARG A 502 23.72 -29.82 29.02
N ARG A 503 22.98 -29.41 30.06
CA ARG A 503 23.31 -29.56 31.51
C ARG A 503 22.34 -28.72 32.35
N ALA A 504 21.22 -29.32 32.76
CA ALA A 504 20.48 -28.90 33.95
C ALA A 504 19.45 -29.96 34.37
N ARG A 505 19.91 -31.15 34.78
CA ARG A 505 19.14 -32.05 35.65
C ARG A 505 20.12 -32.81 36.54
N ASN A 506 20.27 -32.32 37.77
CA ASN A 506 20.50 -33.08 39.01
C ASN A 506 21.02 -32.12 40.10
N ARG A 507 20.40 -32.22 41.29
CA ARG A 507 20.58 -31.53 42.60
C ARG A 507 19.22 -30.94 43.01
N TYR A 508 18.50 -31.30 44.07
CA TYR A 508 18.56 -32.21 45.24
C TYR A 508 17.10 -32.22 45.81
N PRO A 509 16.72 -33.03 46.81
CA PRO A 509 17.32 -34.25 47.36
C PRO A 509 16.62 -35.54 46.91
#